data_AF-A0A2E0SL16-F1
#
_entry.id   AF-A0A2E0SL16-F1
#
_cell.length_a   1.000
_cell.length_b   1.000
_cell.length_c   1.000
_cell.angle_alpha   90.00
_cell.angle_beta   90.00
_cell.angle_gamma   90.00
#
_symmetry.space_group_name_H-M   'P 1'
#
loop_
_entity.id
_entity.type
_entity.pdbx_description
1 polymer ?
#
loop_
_entity_poly.entity_id
_entity_poly.type
_entity_poly.pdbx_seq_one_letter_code
_entity_poly.pdbx_strand_id
1 'polypeptide(L)'
;MMRLSGKMKLVVVTAVLSLLVGGGMLLQRQSNAADPRADQTVEAMTHSEKLQVQKNLAYFQKLSPAEQKSLRDTHEAIQGDSDRRAMFNLYTEWLNTLTAWQRRELAEASTTYDRLDLVNRFLEENRSQEKQREAFNDWWNEVQKSERQEEEELEQLPDQLAQILKPLQLKLELSPEVQQELESLDQAERVARVFRIALEQEFQSMSREGKQDPLIFTPELVNEMVRQISSKEGRNSIERFPPQAHGIGLVHYVKLQLEKYFRDYEKKGKDPSVDELQVVFDQLNEQAKTEIGAINDSPDRFKRLLTQYWLNQDLGEIERMMISQRKRDYRRNRDRHDGKHRGFSRPDSGRGDFGRGRRPNDDRPAGERPEPPPKPEREAPPKPKPEPPPEPR
;
A
#
# COMPACT_ATOMS: atom_id res chain seq x y z
N MET A 1 -18.04 -7.26 -70.27
CA MET A 1 -19.35 -6.61 -69.96
C MET A 1 -19.73 -7.02 -68.54
N MET A 2 -19.64 -6.08 -67.60
CA MET A 2 -20.78 -5.48 -66.87
C MET A 2 -21.39 -6.42 -65.82
N ARG A 3 -21.64 -6.03 -64.57
CA ARG A 3 -21.22 -4.90 -63.72
C ARG A 3 -21.77 -5.27 -62.32
N LEU A 4 -20.97 -5.06 -61.28
CA LEU A 4 -21.42 -5.04 -59.89
C LEU A 4 -22.48 -3.95 -59.66
N SER A 5 -23.45 -4.22 -58.80
CA SER A 5 -24.14 -3.25 -57.93
C SER A 5 -25.05 -4.03 -56.97
N GLY A 6 -25.12 -3.84 -55.67
CA GLY A 6 -24.52 -2.84 -54.78
C GLY A 6 -25.38 -2.79 -53.50
N LYS A 7 -24.72 -2.80 -52.33
CA LYS A 7 -24.94 -1.94 -51.14
C LYS A 7 -26.42 -1.66 -50.74
N MET A 8 -26.89 -1.72 -49.50
CA MET A 8 -26.29 -1.47 -48.18
C MET A 8 -27.46 -1.37 -47.16
N LYS A 9 -27.17 -1.65 -45.87
CA LYS A 9 -27.73 -1.06 -44.63
C LYS A 9 -29.10 -1.56 -44.15
N LEU A 10 -29.20 -2.21 -42.98
CA LEU A 10 -29.03 -1.75 -41.57
C LEU A 10 -30.33 -1.18 -40.98
N VAL A 11 -30.93 -1.97 -40.07
CA VAL A 11 -31.64 -1.66 -38.79
C VAL A 11 -32.66 -0.50 -38.73
N VAL A 12 -33.88 -0.78 -38.22
CA VAL A 12 -34.65 -0.06 -37.15
C VAL A 12 -35.97 -0.87 -36.90
N VAL A 13 -36.10 -1.69 -35.84
CA VAL A 13 -36.94 -1.50 -34.61
C VAL A 13 -38.23 -0.70 -34.89
N THR A 14 -39.48 -1.20 -34.79
CA THR A 14 -40.30 -1.29 -33.55
C THR A 14 -41.72 -1.76 -33.91
N ALA A 15 -42.29 -2.61 -33.05
CA ALA A 15 -43.70 -2.78 -32.60
C ALA A 15 -44.91 -2.59 -33.54
N VAL A 16 -45.84 -3.57 -33.51
CA VAL A 16 -47.26 -3.48 -33.05
C VAL A 16 -47.79 -4.94 -33.07
N LEU A 17 -47.91 -5.65 -31.95
CA LEU A 17 -49.04 -5.63 -31.01
C LEU A 17 -50.39 -5.97 -31.68
N SER A 18 -50.59 -7.24 -32.07
CA SER A 18 -51.90 -7.80 -32.45
C SER A 18 -51.84 -9.33 -32.48
N LEU A 19 -52.00 -9.99 -31.33
CA LEU A 19 -52.57 -11.35 -31.15
C LEU A 19 -52.35 -11.81 -29.69
N LEU A 20 -52.93 -11.06 -28.76
CA LEU A 20 -53.40 -11.62 -27.48
C LEU A 20 -54.92 -11.81 -27.63
N VAL A 21 -55.43 -12.90 -27.07
CA VAL A 21 -56.81 -13.42 -27.15
C VAL A 21 -57.09 -14.28 -28.40
N GLY A 22 -56.73 -15.57 -28.33
CA GLY A 22 -57.11 -16.55 -29.36
C GLY A 22 -56.32 -17.86 -29.43
N GLY A 23 -55.29 -18.05 -28.60
CA GLY A 23 -54.45 -19.26 -28.59
C GLY A 23 -54.75 -20.26 -27.47
N GLY A 24 -55.93 -20.18 -26.85
CA GLY A 24 -56.31 -20.99 -25.68
C GLY A 24 -56.99 -22.33 -25.98
N MET A 25 -57.01 -22.81 -27.24
CA MET A 25 -57.86 -23.95 -27.62
C MET A 25 -57.18 -25.12 -28.37
N LEU A 26 -55.85 -25.24 -28.35
CA LEU A 26 -55.16 -26.42 -28.90
C LEU A 26 -53.98 -26.89 -28.05
N LEU A 27 -54.16 -26.98 -26.72
CA LEU A 27 -53.42 -27.92 -25.89
C LEU A 27 -54.42 -28.96 -25.39
N GLN A 28 -54.60 -29.96 -26.24
CA GLN A 28 -55.38 -31.14 -25.98
C GLN A 28 -54.81 -31.84 -24.74
N ARG A 29 -55.54 -31.66 -23.63
CA ARG A 29 -55.50 -32.43 -22.39
C ARG A 29 -55.18 -33.92 -22.69
N GLN A 30 -53.96 -34.34 -22.39
CA GLN A 30 -53.74 -35.63 -21.75
C GLN A 30 -53.71 -35.38 -20.25
N SER A 31 -54.90 -35.40 -19.66
CA SER A 31 -55.15 -35.29 -18.23
C SER A 31 -54.71 -36.56 -17.51
N ASN A 32 -53.62 -36.47 -16.76
CA ASN A 32 -53.75 -36.74 -15.32
C ASN A 32 -54.03 -35.38 -14.68
N ALA A 33 -55.00 -35.34 -13.75
CA ALA A 33 -55.66 -34.14 -13.22
C ALA A 33 -54.76 -32.88 -13.14
N ALA A 34 -55.22 -31.76 -13.72
CA ALA A 34 -54.61 -30.45 -13.48
C ALA A 34 -54.73 -30.15 -11.98
N ASP A 35 -53.58 -30.06 -11.29
CA ASP A 35 -53.53 -29.70 -9.89
C ASP A 35 -53.90 -28.20 -9.76
N PRO A 36 -55.05 -27.85 -9.16
CA PRO A 36 -55.48 -26.46 -9.02
C PRO A 36 -54.48 -25.61 -8.22
N ARG A 37 -53.59 -26.23 -7.44
CA ARG A 37 -52.49 -25.52 -6.75
C ARG A 37 -51.40 -25.08 -7.73
N ALA A 38 -51.14 -25.84 -8.78
CA ALA A 38 -50.14 -25.48 -9.79
C ALA A 38 -50.58 -24.25 -10.59
N ASP A 39 -51.86 -24.16 -10.96
CA ASP A 39 -52.41 -23.01 -11.68
C ASP A 39 -52.37 -21.72 -10.85
N GLN A 40 -52.75 -21.79 -9.57
CA GLN A 40 -52.63 -20.65 -8.64
C GLN A 40 -51.17 -20.21 -8.43
N THR A 41 -50.23 -21.15 -8.40
CA THR A 41 -48.80 -20.86 -8.25
C THR A 41 -48.26 -20.14 -9.49
N VAL A 42 -48.66 -20.56 -10.69
CA VAL A 42 -48.25 -19.90 -11.94
C VAL A 42 -48.87 -18.50 -12.07
N GLU A 43 -50.11 -18.29 -11.64
CA GLU A 43 -50.73 -16.96 -11.66
C GLU A 43 -50.01 -15.95 -10.75
N ALA A 44 -49.52 -16.40 -9.60
CA ALA A 44 -48.76 -15.59 -8.64
C ALA A 44 -47.32 -15.25 -9.09
N MET A 45 -46.80 -15.91 -10.14
CA MET A 45 -45.45 -15.65 -10.66
C MET A 45 -45.33 -14.30 -11.38
N THR A 46 -44.13 -13.72 -11.31
CA THR A 46 -43.74 -12.55 -12.10
C THR A 46 -43.75 -12.85 -13.61
N HIS A 47 -43.78 -11.80 -14.44
CA HIS A 47 -43.77 -11.98 -15.90
C HIS A 47 -42.52 -12.74 -16.41
N SER A 48 -41.36 -12.48 -15.82
CA SER A 48 -40.10 -13.18 -16.14
C SER A 48 -40.15 -14.66 -15.78
N GLU A 49 -40.70 -15.02 -14.63
CA GLU A 49 -40.85 -16.42 -14.20
C GLU A 49 -41.83 -17.17 -15.10
N LYS A 50 -42.98 -16.55 -15.43
CA LYS A 50 -43.95 -17.11 -16.38
C LYS A 50 -43.32 -17.41 -17.73
N LEU A 51 -42.52 -16.48 -18.25
CA LEU A 51 -41.82 -16.65 -19.52
C LEU A 51 -40.77 -17.78 -19.45
N GLN A 52 -40.10 -17.95 -18.31
CA GLN A 52 -39.17 -19.06 -18.10
C GLN A 52 -39.89 -20.41 -18.03
N VAL A 53 -41.02 -20.49 -17.31
CA VAL A 53 -41.86 -21.70 -17.26
C VAL A 53 -42.34 -22.09 -18.66
N GLN A 54 -42.79 -21.14 -19.46
CA GLN A 54 -43.19 -21.38 -20.85
C GLN A 54 -42.04 -21.91 -21.71
N LYS A 55 -40.84 -21.34 -21.60
CA LYS A 55 -39.65 -21.83 -22.32
C LYS A 55 -39.29 -23.25 -21.91
N ASN A 56 -39.30 -23.55 -20.61
CA ASN A 56 -39.01 -24.88 -20.08
C ASN A 56 -40.03 -25.92 -20.57
N LEU A 57 -41.32 -25.57 -20.57
CA LEU A 57 -42.39 -26.42 -21.10
C LEU A 57 -42.21 -26.68 -22.60
N ALA A 58 -41.94 -25.64 -23.39
CA ALA A 58 -41.70 -25.76 -24.82
C ALA A 58 -40.45 -26.61 -25.13
N TYR A 59 -39.42 -26.54 -24.30
CA TYR A 59 -38.25 -27.41 -24.40
C TYR A 59 -38.61 -28.87 -24.08
N PHE A 60 -39.30 -29.11 -22.97
CA PHE A 60 -39.74 -30.44 -22.57
C PHE A 60 -40.58 -31.14 -23.66
N GLN A 61 -41.50 -30.40 -24.29
CA GLN A 61 -42.35 -30.91 -25.38
C GLN A 61 -41.57 -31.29 -26.64
N LYS A 62 -40.36 -30.74 -26.85
CA LYS A 62 -39.48 -31.08 -27.99
C LYS A 62 -38.66 -32.34 -27.76
N LEU A 63 -38.57 -32.83 -26.52
CA LEU A 63 -37.84 -34.06 -26.19
C LEU A 63 -38.58 -35.29 -26.75
N SER A 64 -37.83 -36.38 -26.99
CA SER A 64 -38.44 -37.64 -27.40
C SER A 64 -39.36 -38.21 -26.31
N PRO A 65 -40.36 -39.06 -26.64
CA PRO A 65 -41.24 -39.66 -25.64
C PRO A 65 -40.49 -40.44 -24.55
N ALA A 66 -39.37 -41.07 -24.90
CA ALA A 66 -38.52 -41.79 -23.95
C ALA A 66 -37.85 -40.85 -22.93
N GLU A 67 -37.33 -39.71 -23.39
CA GLU A 67 -36.73 -38.69 -22.53
C GLU A 67 -37.78 -38.00 -21.65
N GLN A 68 -38.95 -37.67 -22.22
CA GLN A 68 -40.07 -37.10 -21.45
C GLN A 68 -40.52 -38.04 -20.33
N LYS A 69 -40.62 -39.35 -20.61
CA LYS A 69 -40.96 -40.36 -19.61
C LYS A 69 -39.88 -40.44 -18.52
N SER A 70 -38.60 -40.54 -18.91
CA SER A 70 -37.48 -40.60 -17.97
C SER A 70 -37.44 -39.41 -17.01
N LEU A 71 -37.71 -38.20 -17.50
CA LEU A 71 -37.79 -37.00 -16.66
C LEU A 71 -38.98 -37.02 -15.70
N ARG A 72 -40.14 -37.52 -16.11
CA ARG A 72 -41.32 -37.69 -15.23
C ARG A 72 -41.03 -38.70 -14.12
N ASP A 73 -40.48 -39.86 -14.49
CA ASP A 73 -40.13 -40.92 -13.54
C ASP A 73 -39.10 -40.40 -12.51
N THR A 74 -38.13 -39.60 -12.97
CA THR A 74 -37.13 -38.95 -12.10
C THR A 74 -37.78 -37.94 -11.16
N HIS A 75 -38.69 -37.11 -11.67
CA HIS A 75 -39.42 -36.13 -10.88
C HIS A 75 -40.26 -36.80 -9.78
N GLU A 76 -41.01 -37.85 -10.14
CA GLU A 76 -41.80 -38.64 -9.19
C GLU A 76 -40.90 -39.29 -8.13
N ALA A 77 -39.75 -39.83 -8.52
CA ALA A 77 -38.79 -40.42 -7.57
C ALA A 77 -38.21 -39.38 -6.59
N ILE A 78 -37.98 -38.13 -7.03
CA ILE A 78 -37.52 -37.05 -6.16
C ILE A 78 -38.65 -36.57 -5.24
N GLN A 79 -39.89 -36.51 -5.72
CA GLN A 79 -41.04 -36.08 -4.92
C GLN A 79 -41.49 -37.12 -3.89
N GLY A 80 -41.34 -38.41 -4.20
CA GLY A 80 -41.73 -39.51 -3.33
C GLY A 80 -40.79 -39.75 -2.15
N ASP A 81 -39.61 -39.12 -2.12
CA ASP A 81 -38.54 -39.39 -1.14
C ASP A 81 -37.95 -38.07 -0.62
N SER A 82 -38.07 -37.81 0.69
CA SER A 82 -37.60 -36.59 1.32
C SER A 82 -36.10 -36.38 1.18
N ASP A 83 -35.31 -37.45 1.25
CA ASP A 83 -33.86 -37.37 1.23
C ASP A 83 -33.36 -37.05 -0.17
N ARG A 84 -33.99 -37.64 -1.19
CA ARG A 84 -33.73 -37.28 -2.59
C ARG A 84 -34.10 -35.85 -2.91
N ARG A 85 -35.23 -35.37 -2.38
CA ARG A 85 -35.62 -33.96 -2.52
C ARG A 85 -34.60 -33.02 -1.89
N ALA A 86 -34.12 -33.33 -0.68
CA ALA A 86 -33.09 -32.54 -0.01
C ALA A 86 -31.78 -32.52 -0.82
N MET A 87 -31.32 -33.67 -1.31
CA MET A 87 -30.13 -33.77 -2.15
C MET A 87 -30.26 -33.01 -3.47
N PHE A 88 -31.44 -33.07 -4.11
CA PHE A 88 -31.72 -32.32 -5.33
C PHE A 88 -31.69 -30.81 -5.11
N ASN A 89 -32.24 -30.34 -3.99
CA ASN A 89 -32.20 -28.91 -3.63
C ASN A 89 -30.75 -28.45 -3.39
N LEU A 90 -29.96 -29.19 -2.61
CA LEU A 90 -28.54 -28.89 -2.38
C LEU A 90 -27.74 -28.85 -3.69
N TYR A 91 -27.99 -29.81 -4.59
CA TYR A 91 -27.37 -29.82 -5.90
C TYR A 91 -27.74 -28.60 -6.74
N THR A 92 -29.01 -28.19 -6.71
CA THR A 92 -29.50 -27.02 -7.44
C THR A 92 -28.93 -25.72 -6.87
N GLU A 93 -28.84 -25.59 -5.55
CA GLU A 93 -28.19 -24.47 -4.87
C GLU A 93 -26.70 -24.40 -5.24
N TRP A 94 -26.00 -25.52 -5.21
CA TRP A 94 -24.60 -25.59 -5.63
C TRP A 94 -24.43 -25.20 -7.11
N LEU A 95 -25.29 -25.69 -8.02
CA LEU A 95 -25.24 -25.29 -9.43
C LEU A 95 -25.36 -23.78 -9.62
N ASN A 96 -26.09 -23.08 -8.75
CA ASN A 96 -26.22 -21.63 -8.80
C ASN A 96 -24.95 -20.89 -8.36
N THR A 97 -24.05 -21.55 -7.63
CA THR A 97 -22.71 -21.01 -7.30
C THR A 97 -21.75 -21.07 -8.48
N LEU A 98 -22.04 -21.89 -9.50
CA LEU A 98 -21.17 -22.08 -10.65
C LEU A 98 -21.30 -20.97 -11.68
N THR A 99 -20.19 -20.66 -12.33
CA THR A 99 -20.17 -19.76 -13.48
C THR A 99 -20.97 -20.33 -14.65
N ALA A 100 -21.38 -19.48 -15.59
CA ALA A 100 -22.14 -19.91 -16.77
C ALA A 100 -21.38 -20.96 -17.62
N TRP A 101 -20.05 -20.85 -17.69
CA TRP A 101 -19.20 -21.79 -18.41
C TRP A 101 -19.10 -23.15 -17.70
N GLN A 102 -18.88 -23.17 -16.38
CA GLN A 102 -18.85 -24.42 -15.60
C GLN A 102 -20.18 -25.19 -15.68
N ARG A 103 -21.32 -24.48 -15.64
CA ARG A 103 -22.65 -25.09 -15.85
C ARG A 103 -22.80 -25.70 -17.23
N ARG A 104 -22.26 -25.04 -18.26
CA ARG A 104 -22.27 -25.54 -19.63
C ARG A 104 -21.41 -26.79 -19.78
N GLU A 105 -20.22 -26.80 -19.21
CA GLU A 105 -19.32 -27.97 -19.23
C GLU A 105 -19.96 -29.19 -18.55
N LEU A 106 -20.64 -28.99 -17.42
CA LEU A 106 -21.44 -30.05 -16.77
C LEU A 106 -22.59 -30.57 -17.65
N ALA A 107 -23.25 -29.68 -18.39
CA ALA A 107 -24.33 -30.05 -19.28
C ALA A 107 -23.85 -30.83 -20.52
N GLU A 108 -22.64 -30.52 -21.01
CA GLU A 108 -22.02 -31.16 -22.18
C GLU A 108 -21.34 -32.50 -21.83
N ALA A 109 -21.09 -32.79 -20.55
CA ALA A 109 -20.52 -34.05 -20.12
C ALA A 109 -21.43 -35.26 -20.43
N SER A 110 -20.86 -36.22 -21.17
CA SER A 110 -21.58 -37.37 -21.75
C SER A 110 -21.79 -38.53 -20.80
N THR A 111 -20.90 -38.72 -19.82
CA THR A 111 -20.99 -39.84 -18.87
C THR A 111 -21.17 -39.35 -17.43
N THR A 112 -21.73 -40.22 -16.59
CA THR A 112 -21.87 -39.95 -15.15
C THR A 112 -20.50 -39.77 -14.48
N TYR A 113 -19.48 -40.50 -14.93
CA TYR A 113 -18.12 -40.42 -14.38
C TYR A 113 -17.49 -39.05 -14.68
N ASP A 114 -17.55 -38.60 -15.95
CA ASP A 114 -17.04 -37.28 -16.33
C ASP A 114 -17.74 -36.15 -15.56
N ARG A 115 -19.05 -36.28 -15.33
CA ARG A 115 -19.81 -35.31 -14.53
C ARG A 115 -19.33 -35.28 -13.08
N LEU A 116 -19.07 -36.43 -12.46
CA LEU A 116 -18.58 -36.50 -11.09
C LEU A 116 -17.17 -35.90 -10.96
N ASP A 117 -16.29 -36.13 -11.93
CA ASP A 117 -14.95 -35.52 -11.94
C ASP A 117 -15.03 -33.99 -12.06
N LEU A 118 -15.90 -33.47 -12.93
CA LEU A 118 -16.16 -32.03 -13.04
C LEU A 118 -16.72 -31.43 -11.74
N VAL A 119 -17.67 -32.11 -11.11
CA VAL A 119 -18.24 -31.69 -9.81
C VAL A 119 -17.14 -31.59 -8.76
N ASN A 120 -16.30 -32.63 -8.63
CA ASN A 120 -15.20 -32.64 -7.66
C ASN A 120 -14.20 -31.52 -7.92
N ARG A 121 -13.83 -31.30 -9.18
CA ARG A 121 -12.93 -30.20 -9.57
C ARG A 121 -13.50 -28.84 -9.19
N PHE A 122 -14.76 -28.58 -9.52
CA PHE A 122 -15.40 -27.29 -9.22
C PHE A 122 -15.63 -27.06 -7.73
N LEU A 123 -15.91 -28.13 -6.96
CA LEU A 123 -15.98 -28.04 -5.51
C LEU A 123 -14.63 -27.63 -4.91
N GLU A 124 -13.53 -28.21 -5.40
CA GLU A 124 -12.19 -27.86 -4.92
C GLU A 124 -11.80 -26.43 -5.34
N GLU A 125 -12.10 -26.03 -6.58
CA GLU A 125 -11.91 -24.65 -7.05
C GLU A 125 -12.67 -23.65 -6.18
N ASN A 126 -13.96 -23.89 -5.91
CA ASN A 126 -14.78 -23.01 -5.07
C ASN A 126 -14.20 -22.90 -3.64
N ARG A 127 -13.81 -24.02 -3.02
CA ARG A 127 -13.17 -23.99 -1.69
C ARG A 127 -11.85 -23.22 -1.70
N SER A 128 -11.06 -23.36 -2.76
CA SER A 128 -9.80 -22.63 -2.89
C SER A 128 -10.02 -21.12 -3.01
N GLN A 129 -11.04 -20.70 -3.77
CA GLN A 129 -11.42 -19.30 -3.92
C GLN A 129 -11.99 -18.72 -2.61
N GLU A 130 -12.81 -19.49 -1.90
CA GLU A 130 -13.36 -19.08 -0.60
C GLU A 130 -12.23 -18.84 0.42
N LYS A 131 -11.28 -19.78 0.54
CA LYS A 131 -10.09 -19.59 1.38
C LYS A 131 -9.26 -18.38 1.00
N GLN A 132 -9.08 -18.11 -0.30
CA GLN A 132 -8.37 -16.92 -0.77
C GLN A 132 -9.12 -15.64 -0.40
N ARG A 133 -10.45 -15.65 -0.52
CA ARG A 133 -11.31 -14.51 -0.16
C ARG A 133 -11.31 -14.26 1.35
N GLU A 134 -11.38 -15.31 2.16
CA GLU A 134 -11.24 -15.23 3.62
C GLU A 134 -9.88 -14.65 4.00
N ALA A 135 -8.79 -15.19 3.46
CA ALA A 135 -7.44 -14.68 3.70
C ALA A 135 -7.26 -13.21 3.29
N PHE A 136 -7.86 -12.81 2.15
CA PHE A 136 -7.87 -11.42 1.72
C PHE A 136 -8.66 -10.53 2.67
N ASN A 137 -9.84 -10.96 3.11
CA ASN A 137 -10.66 -10.21 4.05
C ASN A 137 -9.96 -10.06 5.41
N ASP A 138 -9.34 -11.12 5.92
CA ASP A 138 -8.58 -11.10 7.17
C ASP A 138 -7.40 -10.13 7.07
N TRP A 139 -6.64 -10.20 5.97
CA TRP A 139 -5.56 -9.26 5.69
C TRP A 139 -6.07 -7.82 5.62
N TRP A 140 -7.17 -7.57 4.91
CA TRP A 140 -7.76 -6.23 4.76
C TRP A 140 -8.25 -5.66 6.10
N ASN A 141 -8.87 -6.50 6.92
CA ASN A 141 -9.31 -6.13 8.27
C ASN A 141 -8.12 -5.77 9.16
N GLU A 142 -7.02 -6.52 9.07
CA GLU A 142 -5.79 -6.21 9.81
C GLU A 142 -5.16 -4.89 9.35
N VAL A 143 -5.15 -4.61 8.04
CA VAL A 143 -4.70 -3.32 7.49
C VAL A 143 -5.55 -2.18 8.06
N GLN A 144 -6.88 -2.29 8.03
CA GLN A 144 -7.76 -1.25 8.60
C GLN A 144 -7.56 -1.07 10.10
N LYS A 145 -7.35 -2.16 10.83
CA LYS A 145 -7.07 -2.10 12.27
C LYS A 145 -5.74 -1.40 12.54
N SER A 146 -4.70 -1.71 11.78
CA SER A 146 -3.40 -1.05 11.86
C SER A 146 -3.51 0.43 11.53
N GLU A 147 -4.27 0.81 10.49
CA GLU A 147 -4.48 2.20 10.11
C GLU A 147 -5.22 2.99 11.21
N ARG A 148 -6.24 2.39 11.83
CA ARG A 148 -6.95 3.02 12.96
C ARG A 148 -6.05 3.17 14.18
N GLN A 149 -5.27 2.14 14.50
CA GLN A 149 -4.31 2.21 15.60
C GLN A 149 -3.26 3.29 15.35
N GLU A 150 -2.72 3.38 14.13
CA GLU A 150 -1.78 4.43 13.78
C GLU A 150 -2.41 5.83 13.85
N GLU A 151 -3.67 5.97 13.44
CA GLU A 151 -4.40 7.24 13.52
C GLU A 151 -4.67 7.65 14.98
N GLU A 152 -5.07 6.70 15.84
CA GLU A 152 -5.22 6.92 17.29
C GLU A 152 -3.88 7.29 17.96
N GLU A 153 -2.78 6.62 17.57
CA GLU A 153 -1.44 6.95 18.05
C GLU A 153 -1.01 8.35 17.63
N LEU A 154 -1.30 8.74 16.38
CA LEU A 154 -0.98 10.05 15.84
C LEU A 154 -1.83 11.16 16.48
N GLU A 155 -3.11 10.92 16.76
CA GLU A 155 -3.99 11.85 17.47
C GLU A 155 -3.46 12.18 18.87
N GLN A 156 -2.90 11.19 19.56
CA GLN A 156 -2.33 11.35 20.90
C GLN A 156 -0.90 11.90 20.88
N LEU A 157 -0.25 11.97 19.72
CA LEU A 157 1.16 12.32 19.61
C LEU A 157 1.48 13.74 20.12
N PRO A 158 0.68 14.79 19.83
CA PRO A 158 0.93 16.13 20.37
C PRO A 158 0.98 16.15 21.90
N ASP A 159 0.07 15.42 22.57
CA ASP A 159 0.03 15.36 24.03
C ASP A 159 1.23 14.60 24.60
N GLN A 160 1.63 13.49 23.97
CA GLN A 160 2.84 12.76 24.34
C GLN A 160 4.09 13.63 24.19
N LEU A 161 4.20 14.37 23.09
CA LEU A 161 5.32 15.28 22.85
C LEU A 161 5.31 16.46 23.81
N ALA A 162 4.15 17.01 24.16
CA ALA A 162 4.02 18.04 25.17
C ALA A 162 4.52 17.56 26.54
N GLN A 163 4.21 16.32 26.93
CA GLN A 163 4.73 15.72 28.16
C GLN A 163 6.26 15.56 28.12
N ILE A 164 6.80 15.10 26.99
CA ILE A 164 8.25 14.98 26.78
C ILE A 164 8.95 16.34 26.84
N LEU A 165 8.35 17.39 26.27
CA LEU A 165 8.92 18.74 26.22
C LEU A 165 8.63 19.58 27.46
N LYS A 166 7.76 19.15 28.37
CA LYS A 166 7.41 19.91 29.58
C LYS A 166 8.63 20.31 30.44
N PRO A 167 9.61 19.42 30.71
CA PRO A 167 10.81 19.82 31.46
C PRO A 167 11.61 20.91 30.74
N LEU A 168 11.65 20.86 29.41
CA LEU A 168 12.35 21.85 28.58
C LEU A 168 11.63 23.19 28.64
N GLN A 169 10.29 23.20 28.48
CA GLN A 169 9.48 24.42 28.55
C GLN A 169 9.65 25.16 29.88
N LEU A 170 9.76 24.45 31.01
CA LEU A 170 9.98 25.06 32.32
C LEU A 170 11.36 25.72 32.48
N LYS A 171 12.36 25.31 31.69
CA LYS A 171 13.70 25.89 31.70
C LYS A 171 13.89 27.01 30.68
N LEU A 172 13.01 27.12 29.68
CA LEU A 172 13.13 28.13 28.65
C LEU A 172 12.78 29.51 29.20
N GLU A 173 13.66 30.48 28.99
CA GLU A 173 13.36 31.88 29.21
C GLU A 173 12.54 32.38 28.01
N LEU A 174 11.22 32.48 28.20
CA LEU A 174 10.28 32.94 27.17
C LEU A 174 9.89 34.40 27.43
N SER A 175 9.91 35.24 26.39
CA SER A 175 9.39 36.60 26.48
C SER A 175 7.86 36.57 26.66
N PRO A 176 7.25 37.61 27.25
CA PRO A 176 5.79 37.69 27.39
C PRO A 176 5.05 37.56 26.06
N GLU A 177 5.61 38.13 24.98
CA GLU A 177 5.06 38.05 23.63
C GLU A 177 5.02 36.60 23.12
N VAL A 178 6.09 35.83 23.33
CA VAL A 178 6.17 34.43 22.93
C VAL A 178 5.25 33.56 23.79
N GLN A 179 5.10 33.85 25.08
CA GLN A 179 4.14 33.14 25.93
C GLN A 179 2.71 33.33 25.43
N GLN A 180 2.35 34.57 25.08
CA GLN A 180 1.03 34.88 24.52
C GLN A 180 0.83 34.22 23.14
N GLU A 181 1.87 34.17 22.28
CA GLU A 181 1.85 33.43 21.02
C GLU A 181 1.54 31.95 21.28
N LEU A 182 2.29 31.29 22.17
CA LEU A 182 2.13 29.87 22.50
C LEU A 182 0.75 29.53 23.07
N GLU A 183 0.14 30.44 23.84
CA GLU A 183 -1.22 30.27 24.37
C GLU A 183 -2.29 30.28 23.26
N SER A 184 -2.04 31.00 22.17
CA SER A 184 -2.97 31.09 21.03
C SER A 184 -2.88 29.92 20.04
N LEU A 185 -1.75 29.22 20.01
CA LEU A 185 -1.52 28.07 19.14
C LEU A 185 -2.22 26.81 19.66
N ASP A 186 -2.57 25.91 18.74
CA ASP A 186 -3.01 24.57 19.13
C ASP A 186 -1.87 23.77 19.79
N GLN A 187 -2.20 22.62 20.35
CA GLN A 187 -1.21 21.83 21.10
C GLN A 187 -0.04 21.35 20.23
N ALA A 188 -0.29 20.95 18.98
CA ALA A 188 0.74 20.42 18.10
C ALA A 188 1.69 21.53 17.62
N GLU A 189 1.12 22.66 17.19
CA GLU A 189 1.85 23.87 16.83
C GLU A 189 2.65 24.42 18.01
N ARG A 190 2.05 24.43 19.22
CA ARG A 190 2.72 24.86 20.45
C ARG A 190 3.94 23.98 20.75
N VAL A 191 3.81 22.66 20.67
CA VAL A 191 4.92 21.72 20.87
C VAL A 191 6.03 21.97 19.86
N ALA A 192 5.69 22.10 18.57
CA ALA A 192 6.66 22.41 17.52
C ALA A 192 7.36 23.75 17.77
N ARG A 193 6.61 24.78 18.19
CA ARG A 193 7.12 26.12 18.48
C ARG A 193 8.07 26.14 19.68
N VAL A 194 7.70 25.49 20.78
CA VAL A 194 8.55 25.34 21.98
C VAL A 194 9.85 24.63 21.61
N PHE A 195 9.76 23.55 20.83
CA PHE A 195 10.94 22.80 20.38
C PHE A 195 11.86 23.66 19.50
N ARG A 196 11.28 24.43 18.56
CA ARG A 196 12.02 25.37 17.72
C ARG A 196 12.76 26.42 18.55
N ILE A 197 12.10 27.07 19.49
CA ILE A 197 12.71 28.09 20.37
C ILE A 197 13.88 27.50 21.16
N ALA A 198 13.73 26.29 21.70
CA ALA A 198 14.81 25.61 22.41
C ALA A 198 16.04 25.38 21.52
N LEU A 199 15.83 24.93 20.28
CA LEU A 199 16.91 24.73 19.33
C LEU A 199 17.59 26.06 18.95
N GLU A 200 16.81 27.13 18.73
CA GLU A 200 17.35 28.46 18.42
C GLU A 200 18.26 28.96 19.55
N GLN A 201 17.81 28.90 20.80
CA GLN A 201 18.61 29.34 21.95
C GLN A 201 19.86 28.47 22.14
N GLU A 202 19.75 27.16 21.94
CA GLU A 202 20.88 26.21 21.99
C GLU A 202 21.92 26.50 20.88
N PHE A 203 21.48 26.86 19.68
CA PHE A 203 22.41 27.22 18.61
C PHE A 203 23.03 28.60 18.78
N GLN A 204 22.31 29.54 19.38
CA GLN A 204 22.85 30.86 19.72
C GLN A 204 23.95 30.75 20.78
N SER A 205 23.77 29.92 21.82
CA SER A 205 24.78 29.70 22.86
C SER A 205 26.08 29.09 22.30
N MET A 206 25.96 28.15 21.34
CA MET A 206 27.13 27.55 20.67
C MET A 206 27.90 28.49 19.71
N SER A 207 27.28 29.58 19.29
CA SER A 207 27.83 30.50 18.28
C SER A 207 28.65 31.65 18.89
N ARG A 208 28.43 31.98 20.16
CA ARG A 208 29.18 33.03 20.86
C ARG A 208 30.56 32.51 21.27
N GLU A 209 31.56 32.80 20.44
CA GLU A 209 32.96 32.53 20.76
C GLU A 209 33.34 33.22 22.08
N GLY A 210 33.57 32.44 23.13
CA GLY A 210 34.21 32.90 24.38
C GLY A 210 33.34 32.98 25.62
N LYS A 211 32.01 32.77 25.54
CA LYS A 211 31.15 32.61 26.72
C LYS A 211 30.47 31.26 26.67
N GLN A 212 30.82 30.37 27.60
CA GLN A 212 30.09 29.13 27.84
C GLN A 212 28.77 29.48 28.53
N ASP A 213 27.81 30.01 27.75
CA ASP A 213 26.42 30.02 28.21
C ASP A 213 26.01 28.55 28.43
N PRO A 214 25.29 28.23 29.51
CA PRO A 214 24.93 26.84 29.81
C PRO A 214 24.07 26.27 28.69
N LEU A 215 24.41 25.06 28.24
CA LEU A 215 23.61 24.31 27.27
C LEU A 215 22.21 24.09 27.85
N ILE A 216 21.18 24.30 27.05
CA ILE A 216 19.79 24.08 27.44
C ILE A 216 19.57 22.57 27.63
N PHE A 217 20.11 21.76 26.72
CA PHE A 217 20.04 20.31 26.78
C PHE A 217 21.10 19.71 27.72
N THR A 218 20.99 20.00 29.02
CA THR A 218 21.85 19.35 30.03
C THR A 218 21.55 17.85 30.14
N PRO A 219 22.53 17.00 30.53
CA PRO A 219 22.31 15.57 30.69
C PRO A 219 21.13 15.22 31.61
N GLU A 220 20.92 15.99 32.68
CA GLU A 220 19.81 15.82 33.61
C GLU A 220 18.48 16.10 32.95
N LEU A 221 18.40 17.19 32.16
CA LEU A 221 17.19 17.53 31.42
C LEU A 221 16.86 16.47 30.38
N VAL A 222 17.87 16.05 29.59
CA VAL A 222 17.72 15.02 28.57
C VAL A 222 17.21 13.72 29.19
N ASN A 223 17.82 13.28 30.31
CA ASN A 223 17.38 12.06 30.99
C ASN A 223 15.95 12.18 31.51
N GLU A 224 15.56 13.35 32.01
CA GLU A 224 14.19 13.59 32.47
C GLU A 224 13.19 13.55 31.32
N MET A 225 13.51 14.15 30.18
CA MET A 225 12.67 14.09 28.97
C MET A 225 12.59 12.65 28.41
N VAL A 226 13.69 11.90 28.40
CA VAL A 226 13.72 10.49 27.96
C VAL A 226 12.83 9.60 28.84
N ARG A 227 12.74 9.89 30.15
CA ARG A 227 11.83 9.16 31.07
C ARG A 227 10.35 9.37 30.74
N GLN A 228 9.99 10.51 30.15
CA GLN A 228 8.62 10.79 29.72
C GLN A 228 8.22 10.05 28.43
N ILE A 229 9.18 9.44 27.72
CA ILE A 229 8.87 8.65 26.52
C ILE A 229 8.24 7.32 26.93
N SER A 230 6.93 7.20 26.72
CA SER A 230 6.17 6.00 27.09
C SER A 230 6.65 4.76 26.33
N SER A 231 6.95 4.90 25.03
CA SER A 231 7.36 3.80 24.16
C SER A 231 8.75 3.26 24.53
N LYS A 232 8.85 1.94 24.69
CA LYS A 232 10.14 1.26 24.92
C LYS A 232 11.05 1.41 23.70
N GLU A 233 10.48 1.36 22.50
CA GLU A 233 11.21 1.53 21.25
C GLU A 233 11.79 2.94 21.10
N GLY A 234 11.03 3.97 21.47
CA GLY A 234 11.51 5.35 21.48
C GLY A 234 12.69 5.53 22.43
N ARG A 235 12.59 5.02 23.66
CA ARG A 235 13.71 5.03 24.62
C ARG A 235 14.94 4.29 24.08
N ASN A 236 14.75 3.07 23.59
CA ASN A 236 15.84 2.28 22.99
C ASN A 236 16.49 2.99 21.80
N SER A 237 15.74 3.76 21.02
CA SER A 237 16.29 4.51 19.87
C SER A 237 17.29 5.59 20.30
N ILE A 238 17.07 6.19 21.48
CA ILE A 238 17.96 7.21 22.07
C ILE A 238 19.14 6.55 22.76
N GLU A 239 18.93 5.44 23.47
CA GLU A 239 19.98 4.67 24.16
C GLU A 239 20.99 4.01 23.21
N ARG A 240 20.70 3.94 21.90
CA ARG A 240 21.68 3.54 20.87
C ARG A 240 22.82 4.54 20.71
N PHE A 241 22.60 5.79 21.09
CA PHE A 241 23.64 6.81 21.11
C PHE A 241 24.45 6.70 22.41
N PRO A 242 25.75 7.04 22.40
CA PRO A 242 26.49 7.11 23.65
C PRO A 242 25.90 8.18 24.58
N PRO A 243 26.06 8.09 25.92
CA PRO A 243 25.42 8.99 26.88
C PRO A 243 25.61 10.49 26.59
N GLN A 244 26.81 10.88 26.15
CA GLN A 244 27.13 12.26 25.77
C GLN A 244 26.37 12.77 24.52
N ALA A 245 25.77 11.87 23.75
CA ALA A 245 25.01 12.16 22.53
C ALA A 245 23.50 11.90 22.69
N HIS A 246 23.02 11.55 23.90
CA HIS A 246 21.59 11.36 24.14
C HIS A 246 20.76 12.61 23.80
N GLY A 247 21.31 13.81 24.01
CA GLY A 247 20.62 15.05 23.62
C GLY A 247 20.34 15.12 22.12
N ILE A 248 21.32 14.70 21.29
CA ILE A 248 21.15 14.61 19.83
C ILE A 248 20.10 13.55 19.47
N GLY A 249 20.15 12.38 20.13
CA GLY A 249 19.18 11.31 19.94
C GLY A 249 17.75 11.77 20.25
N LEU A 250 17.57 12.48 21.38
CA LEU A 250 16.28 13.04 21.80
C LEU A 250 15.75 14.08 20.81
N VAL A 251 16.61 15.03 20.39
CA VAL A 251 16.24 16.05 19.38
C VAL A 251 15.80 15.37 18.08
N HIS A 252 16.52 14.33 17.65
CA HIS A 252 16.16 13.58 16.45
C HIS A 252 14.84 12.83 16.63
N TYR A 253 14.62 12.19 17.78
CA TYR A 253 13.38 11.51 18.11
C TYR A 253 12.18 12.48 18.04
N VAL A 254 12.24 13.62 18.73
CA VAL A 254 11.16 14.62 18.75
C VAL A 254 10.89 15.15 17.34
N LYS A 255 11.94 15.46 16.55
CA LYS A 255 11.80 15.88 15.15
C LYS A 255 11.03 14.84 14.32
N LEU A 256 11.42 13.56 14.42
CA LEU A 256 10.78 12.49 13.66
C LEU A 256 9.31 12.30 14.03
N GLN A 257 8.97 12.43 15.31
CA GLN A 257 7.58 12.35 15.76
C GLN A 257 6.74 13.52 15.24
N LEU A 258 7.27 14.75 15.32
CA LEU A 258 6.59 15.92 14.74
C LEU A 258 6.42 15.77 13.22
N GLU A 259 7.45 15.30 12.50
CA GLU A 259 7.36 14.98 11.07
C GLU A 259 6.26 13.96 10.78
N LYS A 260 6.19 12.89 11.58
CA LYS A 260 5.14 11.88 11.46
C LYS A 260 3.75 12.52 11.62
N TYR A 261 3.55 13.35 12.63
CA TYR A 261 2.26 14.03 12.87
C TYR A 261 1.84 14.97 11.73
N PHE A 262 2.70 15.93 11.39
CA PHE A 262 2.37 16.95 10.39
C PHE A 262 2.25 16.37 8.99
N ARG A 263 3.04 15.34 8.64
CA ARG A 263 2.97 14.68 7.34
C ARG A 263 1.81 13.71 7.24
N ASP A 264 1.63 12.84 8.24
CA ASP A 264 0.80 11.65 8.14
C ASP A 264 -0.58 11.82 8.78
N TYR A 265 -0.78 12.81 9.68
CA TYR A 265 -2.05 13.03 10.40
C TYR A 265 -2.72 14.35 10.04
N GLU A 266 -2.09 15.49 10.31
CA GLU A 266 -2.72 16.80 10.17
C GLU A 266 -3.05 17.14 8.68
N LYS A 267 -2.20 16.65 7.78
CA LYS A 267 -2.28 16.87 6.34
C LYS A 267 -2.80 15.64 5.57
N LYS A 268 -3.20 14.56 6.28
CA LYS A 268 -3.80 13.37 5.68
C LYS A 268 -5.08 13.78 4.93
N GLY A 269 -5.07 13.61 3.61
CA GLY A 269 -6.21 13.94 2.74
C GLY A 269 -6.38 15.43 2.41
N LYS A 270 -5.47 16.32 2.83
CA LYS A 270 -5.45 17.72 2.40
C LYS A 270 -4.41 17.89 1.30
N ASP A 271 -4.87 17.93 0.05
CA ASP A 271 -4.05 18.47 -1.04
C ASP A 271 -3.95 19.99 -0.86
N PRO A 272 -2.75 20.57 -0.75
CA PRO A 272 -2.61 22.02 -0.67
C PRO A 272 -3.16 22.67 -1.92
N SER A 273 -3.90 23.75 -1.74
CA SER A 273 -4.38 24.59 -2.82
C SER A 273 -3.22 25.22 -3.58
N VAL A 274 -3.47 25.63 -4.82
CA VAL A 274 -2.46 26.31 -5.64
C VAL A 274 -1.96 27.58 -4.95
N ASP A 275 -2.84 28.30 -4.25
CA ASP A 275 -2.50 29.54 -3.54
C ASP A 275 -1.57 29.25 -2.34
N GLU A 276 -1.82 28.18 -1.58
CA GLU A 276 -0.93 27.75 -0.48
C GLU A 276 0.45 27.33 -1.01
N LEU A 277 0.49 26.59 -2.12
CA LEU A 277 1.75 26.22 -2.78
C LEU A 277 2.49 27.45 -3.33
N GLN A 278 1.78 28.47 -3.79
CA GLN A 278 2.37 29.72 -4.23
C GLN A 278 3.00 30.48 -3.06
N VAL A 279 2.32 30.58 -1.92
CA VAL A 279 2.86 31.19 -0.68
C VAL A 279 4.13 30.47 -0.25
N VAL A 280 4.13 29.12 -0.27
CA VAL A 280 5.33 28.32 0.03
C VAL A 280 6.45 28.66 -0.94
N PHE A 281 6.18 28.66 -2.25
CA PHE A 281 7.17 28.99 -3.26
C PHE A 281 7.76 30.38 -3.07
N ASP A 282 6.94 31.39 -2.77
CA ASP A 282 7.38 32.77 -2.59
C ASP A 282 8.33 32.94 -1.39
N GLN A 283 8.09 32.17 -0.32
CA GLN A 283 8.92 32.14 0.90
C GLN A 283 10.25 31.38 0.73
N LEU A 284 10.41 30.57 -0.32
CA LEU A 284 11.66 29.86 -0.57
C LEU A 284 12.78 30.83 -0.96
N ASN A 285 14.01 30.50 -0.55
CA ASN A 285 15.19 31.24 -1.01
C ASN A 285 15.49 30.94 -2.48
N GLU A 286 16.26 31.81 -3.13
CA GLU A 286 16.58 31.69 -4.58
C GLU A 286 17.24 30.35 -4.94
N GLN A 287 18.02 29.77 -4.02
CA GLN A 287 18.63 28.45 -4.24
C GLN A 287 17.56 27.35 -4.31
N ALA A 288 16.63 27.31 -3.35
CA ALA A 288 15.54 26.34 -3.33
C ALA A 288 14.58 26.56 -4.50
N LYS A 289 14.27 27.82 -4.85
CA LYS A 289 13.51 28.15 -6.06
C LYS A 289 14.20 27.63 -7.33
N THR A 290 15.53 27.73 -7.41
CA THR A 290 16.31 27.20 -8.54
C THR A 290 16.35 25.66 -8.56
N GLU A 291 16.43 25.01 -7.40
CA GLU A 291 16.42 23.55 -7.27
C GLU A 291 15.05 22.94 -7.67
N ILE A 292 13.96 23.62 -7.34
CA ILE A 292 12.59 23.22 -7.72
C ILE A 292 12.28 23.64 -9.17
N GLY A 293 12.74 24.83 -9.58
CA GLY A 293 12.50 25.44 -10.88
C GLY A 293 13.49 25.05 -11.97
N ALA A 294 14.40 24.09 -11.72
CA ALA A 294 15.31 23.59 -12.74
C ALA A 294 14.51 23.09 -13.96
N ILE A 295 14.77 23.73 -15.10
CA ILE A 295 13.85 24.07 -16.20
C ILE A 295 13.22 22.90 -16.99
N ASN A 296 13.37 21.63 -16.58
CA ASN A 296 12.88 20.47 -17.36
C ASN A 296 12.04 19.45 -16.58
N ASP A 297 11.62 19.75 -15.35
CA ASP A 297 10.82 18.80 -14.58
C ASP A 297 9.31 18.91 -14.87
N SER A 298 8.61 17.77 -14.78
CA SER A 298 7.16 17.74 -15.00
C SER A 298 6.41 18.60 -13.96
N PRO A 299 5.27 19.22 -14.33
CA PRO A 299 4.42 19.97 -13.38
C PRO A 299 4.06 19.17 -12.12
N ASP A 300 3.95 17.84 -12.24
CA ASP A 300 3.70 16.95 -11.11
C ASP A 300 4.87 16.86 -10.14
N ARG A 301 6.12 16.88 -10.63
CA ARG A 301 7.31 16.91 -9.76
C ARG A 301 7.42 18.26 -9.06
N PHE A 302 7.16 19.35 -9.77
CA PHE A 302 7.12 20.71 -9.20
C PHE A 302 6.07 20.80 -8.08
N LYS A 303 4.83 20.37 -8.36
CA LYS A 303 3.76 20.29 -7.35
C LYS A 303 4.16 19.41 -6.18
N ARG A 304 4.69 18.21 -6.42
CA ARG A 304 5.12 17.28 -5.37
C ARG A 304 6.21 17.87 -4.47
N LEU A 305 7.20 18.54 -5.04
CA LEU A 305 8.27 19.20 -4.28
C LEU A 305 7.70 20.35 -3.45
N LEU A 306 6.84 21.19 -4.02
CA LEU A 306 6.18 22.25 -3.25
C LEU A 306 5.26 21.71 -2.16
N THR A 307 4.52 20.61 -2.43
CA THR A 307 3.75 19.91 -1.41
C THR A 307 4.66 19.37 -0.31
N GLN A 308 5.84 18.85 -0.62
CA GLN A 308 6.82 18.47 0.41
C GLN A 308 7.30 19.68 1.23
N TYR A 309 7.57 20.82 0.61
CA TYR A 309 7.93 22.04 1.33
C TYR A 309 6.77 22.59 2.18
N TRP A 310 5.53 22.48 1.71
CA TRP A 310 4.32 22.86 2.43
C TRP A 310 4.05 21.92 3.62
N LEU A 311 4.18 20.61 3.42
CA LEU A 311 4.12 19.61 4.50
C LEU A 311 5.15 19.92 5.57
N ASN A 312 6.33 20.41 5.16
CA ASN A 312 7.47 20.73 6.01
C ASN A 312 7.60 22.23 6.34
N GLN A 313 6.60 23.09 6.20
CA GLN A 313 6.82 24.53 6.40
C GLN A 313 7.24 24.86 7.84
N ASP A 314 6.58 24.24 8.84
CA ASP A 314 6.90 24.41 10.27
C ASP A 314 8.12 23.59 10.72
N LEU A 315 8.37 22.46 10.07
CA LEU A 315 9.51 21.56 10.35
C LEU A 315 10.78 21.92 9.58
N GLY A 316 10.64 22.67 8.49
CA GLY A 316 11.68 23.02 7.56
C GLY A 316 12.67 23.99 8.19
N GLU A 317 12.23 24.84 9.13
CA GLU A 317 13.13 25.64 9.95
C GLU A 317 13.94 24.78 10.93
N ILE A 318 13.29 23.85 11.62
CA ILE A 318 13.95 22.88 12.52
C ILE A 318 15.02 22.08 11.74
N GLU A 319 14.68 21.62 10.53
CA GLU A 319 15.60 20.91 9.66
C GLU A 319 16.74 21.80 9.13
N ARG A 320 16.44 23.02 8.67
CA ARG A 320 17.46 24.00 8.25
C ARG A 320 18.45 24.28 9.37
N MET A 321 17.96 24.46 10.60
CA MET A 321 18.80 24.69 11.77
C MET A 321 19.72 23.49 12.04
N MET A 322 19.19 22.26 12.07
CA MET A 322 19.95 21.03 12.27
C MET A 322 21.02 20.81 11.18
N ILE A 323 20.69 21.07 9.91
CA ILE A 323 21.64 20.99 8.79
C ILE A 323 22.73 22.06 8.92
N SER A 324 22.38 23.29 9.33
CA SER A 324 23.34 24.38 9.55
C SER A 324 24.36 24.03 10.63
N GLN A 325 23.93 23.33 11.69
CA GLN A 325 24.80 22.88 12.77
C GLN A 325 25.75 21.80 12.27
N ARG A 326 25.26 20.75 11.60
CA ARG A 326 26.11 19.71 11.01
C ARG A 326 27.20 20.29 10.10
N LYS A 327 26.85 21.28 9.27
CA LYS A 327 27.82 21.98 8.41
C LYS A 327 28.87 22.75 9.22
N ARG A 328 28.48 23.40 10.33
CA ARG A 328 29.41 24.10 11.24
C ARG A 328 30.33 23.13 11.97
N ASP A 329 29.81 22.03 12.50
CA ASP A 329 30.60 21.01 13.18
C ASP A 329 31.59 20.34 12.23
N TYR A 330 31.15 20.07 11.00
CA TYR A 330 32.03 19.55 9.95
C TYR A 330 33.16 20.52 9.61
N ARG A 331 32.89 21.83 9.48
CA ARG A 331 33.93 22.86 9.28
C ARG A 331 34.89 22.94 10.47
N ARG A 332 34.39 23.02 11.70
CA ARG A 332 35.21 23.05 12.93
C ARG A 332 36.12 21.82 13.05
N ASN A 333 35.61 20.63 12.71
CA ASN A 333 36.41 19.40 12.75
C ASN A 333 37.40 19.32 11.58
N ARG A 334 37.03 19.80 10.39
CA ARG A 334 37.94 19.88 9.24
C ARG A 334 39.12 20.81 9.52
N ASP A 335 38.86 22.00 10.05
CA ASP A 335 39.93 22.97 10.36
C ASP A 335 40.84 22.46 11.49
N ARG A 336 40.32 21.66 12.43
CA ARG A 336 41.11 20.99 13.48
C ARG A 336 41.96 19.83 12.97
N HIS A 337 41.58 19.16 11.89
CA HIS A 337 42.35 18.07 11.30
C HIS A 337 43.32 18.53 10.18
N ASP A 338 42.96 19.52 9.38
CA ASP A 338 43.84 20.05 8.33
C ASP A 338 44.98 20.93 8.90
N GLY A 339 44.84 21.46 10.12
CA GLY A 339 45.86 22.31 10.77
C GLY A 339 47.05 21.58 11.40
N LYS A 340 47.04 20.25 11.55
CA LYS A 340 48.12 19.51 12.27
C LYS A 340 49.06 18.67 11.39
N HIS A 341 48.93 18.69 10.06
CA HIS A 341 49.79 17.88 9.17
C HIS A 341 50.79 18.67 8.30
N ARG A 342 51.00 19.97 8.50
CA ARG A 342 52.01 20.76 7.75
C ARG A 342 53.33 21.06 8.48
N GLY A 343 53.63 20.36 9.58
CA GLY A 343 54.78 20.68 10.44
C GLY A 343 55.78 19.55 10.75
N PHE A 344 55.74 18.39 10.09
CA PHE A 344 56.84 17.42 10.23
C PHE A 344 57.97 17.76 9.27
N SER A 345 58.84 18.65 9.76
CA SER A 345 60.26 18.62 9.46
C SER A 345 60.75 17.18 9.41
N ARG A 346 61.22 16.75 8.23
CA ARG A 346 62.07 15.58 8.12
C ARG A 346 63.25 15.77 9.08
N PRO A 347 63.45 14.88 10.07
CA PRO A 347 64.69 14.88 10.81
C PRO A 347 65.79 14.42 9.85
N ASP A 348 66.74 15.30 9.64
CA ASP A 348 68.04 14.97 9.10
C ASP A 348 68.77 14.17 10.18
N SER A 349 68.73 12.84 10.10
CA SER A 349 69.52 11.95 10.95
C SER A 349 70.23 10.93 10.10
N GLY A 350 71.43 11.32 9.66
CA GLY A 350 72.43 10.41 9.15
C GLY A 350 72.97 9.47 10.23
N ARG A 351 73.46 8.32 9.74
CA ARG A 351 74.51 7.43 10.27
C ARG A 351 74.23 6.55 11.49
N GLY A 352 74.44 5.24 11.27
CA GLY A 352 74.62 4.17 12.26
C GLY A 352 73.74 2.97 11.90
N ASP A 353 74.06 2.20 10.88
CA ASP A 353 74.88 0.96 10.97
C ASP A 353 74.41 0.01 12.09
N PHE A 354 73.80 -1.11 11.68
CA PHE A 354 73.98 -2.49 12.15
C PHE A 354 72.67 -3.29 11.99
N GLY A 355 72.74 -4.42 11.27
CA GLY A 355 71.77 -5.50 11.47
C GLY A 355 71.09 -6.08 10.23
N ARG A 356 71.89 -6.64 9.33
CA ARG A 356 71.61 -7.80 8.47
C ARG A 356 70.23 -8.47 8.64
N GLY A 357 69.43 -8.41 7.57
CA GLY A 357 68.30 -9.29 7.31
C GLY A 357 68.06 -9.39 5.81
N ARG A 358 68.91 -10.14 5.10
CA ARG A 358 68.70 -10.52 3.69
C ARG A 358 67.35 -11.22 3.55
N ARG A 359 66.46 -10.71 2.70
CA ARG A 359 65.57 -11.55 1.89
C ARG A 359 65.68 -11.14 0.42
N PRO A 360 65.59 -12.11 -0.51
CA PRO A 360 66.19 -12.02 -1.84
C PRO A 360 65.27 -11.31 -2.83
N ASN A 361 65.91 -10.77 -3.87
CA ASN A 361 65.30 -10.21 -5.08
C ASN A 361 64.14 -11.05 -5.60
N ASP A 362 63.03 -10.37 -5.92
CA ASP A 362 62.10 -10.82 -6.95
C ASP A 362 61.98 -9.67 -7.97
N ASP A 363 62.87 -9.71 -8.94
CA ASP A 363 62.77 -8.99 -10.21
C ASP A 363 61.60 -9.61 -10.99
N ARG A 364 60.39 -9.05 -10.86
CA ARG A 364 59.30 -9.33 -11.80
C ARG A 364 59.02 -8.11 -12.69
N PRO A 365 59.04 -8.28 -14.02
CA PRO A 365 58.77 -7.22 -14.97
C PRO A 365 57.30 -6.79 -14.93
N ALA A 366 57.07 -5.53 -15.30
CA ALA A 366 55.76 -4.94 -15.47
C ALA A 366 54.98 -5.67 -16.56
N GLY A 367 54.11 -6.60 -16.15
CA GLY A 367 53.22 -7.35 -17.01
C GLY A 367 51.93 -7.64 -16.27
N GLU A 368 50.83 -7.15 -16.84
CA GLU A 368 49.46 -7.62 -16.66
C GLU A 368 48.90 -7.63 -15.23
N ARG A 369 48.18 -6.54 -14.93
CA ARG A 369 47.18 -6.51 -13.87
C ARG A 369 46.18 -7.66 -14.12
N PRO A 370 45.98 -8.60 -13.19
CA PRO A 370 44.99 -9.65 -13.38
C PRO A 370 43.61 -9.00 -13.51
N GLU A 371 42.90 -9.32 -14.60
CA GLU A 371 41.50 -8.97 -14.71
C GLU A 371 40.71 -9.57 -13.54
N PRO A 372 39.70 -8.86 -13.02
CA PRO A 372 38.83 -9.41 -11.99
C PRO A 372 38.16 -10.68 -12.53
N PRO A 373 37.94 -11.70 -11.67
CA PRO A 373 37.29 -12.92 -12.09
C PRO A 373 35.91 -12.61 -12.70
N PRO A 374 35.51 -13.34 -13.77
CA PRO A 374 34.22 -13.13 -14.39
C PRO A 374 33.11 -13.33 -13.34
N LYS A 375 32.15 -12.40 -13.31
CA LYS A 375 30.94 -12.56 -12.51
C LYS A 375 30.29 -13.89 -12.89
N PRO A 376 29.82 -14.71 -11.92
CA PRO A 376 29.10 -15.92 -12.23
C PRO A 376 27.90 -15.56 -13.12
N GLU A 377 27.83 -16.18 -14.30
CA GLU A 377 26.67 -16.15 -15.17
C GLU A 377 25.46 -16.58 -14.33
N ARG A 378 24.48 -15.69 -14.20
CA ARG A 378 23.16 -16.09 -13.73
C ARG A 378 22.62 -17.08 -14.76
N GLU A 379 22.52 -18.34 -14.36
CA GLU A 379 21.82 -19.36 -15.12
C GLU A 379 20.45 -18.80 -15.53
N ALA A 380 20.23 -18.71 -16.84
CA ALA A 380 18.92 -18.37 -17.36
C ALA A 380 17.94 -19.44 -16.86
N PRO A 381 16.72 -19.06 -16.42
CA PRO A 381 15.73 -20.02 -15.98
C PRO A 381 15.51 -21.06 -17.07
N PRO A 382 15.38 -22.36 -16.71
CA PRO A 382 15.26 -23.43 -17.68
C PRO A 382 14.09 -23.15 -18.61
N LYS A 383 14.36 -23.14 -19.92
CA LYS A 383 13.32 -23.01 -20.94
C LYS A 383 12.26 -24.09 -20.70
N PRO A 384 10.96 -23.76 -20.75
CA PRO A 384 9.90 -24.74 -20.58
C PRO A 384 10.09 -25.86 -21.60
N LYS A 385 9.99 -27.11 -21.12
CA LYS A 385 10.05 -28.30 -21.98
C LYS A 385 8.98 -28.16 -23.06
N PRO A 386 9.30 -28.40 -24.34
CA PRO A 386 8.29 -28.42 -25.39
C PRO A 386 7.27 -29.52 -25.08
N GLU A 387 5.99 -29.16 -25.17
CA GLU A 387 4.89 -30.11 -25.03
C GLU A 387 5.03 -31.22 -26.07
N PRO A 388 4.80 -32.48 -25.68
CA PRO A 388 4.82 -33.59 -26.62
C PRO A 388 3.69 -33.41 -27.65
N PRO A 389 3.96 -33.68 -28.93
CA PRO A 389 2.94 -33.56 -29.96
C PRO A 389 1.78 -34.52 -29.68
N PRO A 390 0.53 -34.11 -29.99
CA PRO A 390 -0.63 -34.95 -29.77
C PRO A 390 -0.51 -36.24 -30.59
N GLU A 391 -0.73 -37.37 -29.93
CA GLU A 391 -0.78 -38.67 -30.60
C GLU A 391 -1.89 -38.67 -31.66
N PRO A 392 -1.58 -39.13 -32.89
CA PRO A 392 -2.56 -39.22 -33.95
C PRO A 392 -3.59 -40.30 -33.62
N ARG A 393 -4.87 -39.92 -33.66
CA ARG A 393 -6.02 -40.84 -33.65
C ARG A 393 -6.37 -41.29 -35.05
#